data_AF-A0A8C3SCM0-F1
#
_entry.id   AF-A0A8C3SCM0-F1
#
_cell.length_a   1.000
_cell.length_b   1.000
_cell.length_c   1.000
_cell.angle_alpha   90.00
_cell.angle_beta   90.00
_cell.angle_gamma   90.00
#
_symmetry.space_group_name_H-M   'P 1'
#
loop_
_entity.id
_entity.type
_entity.pdbx_description
1 polymer ?
#
loop_
_entity_poly.entity_id
_entity_poly.type
_entity_poly.pdbx_seq_one_letter_code
_entity_poly.pdbx_strand_id
1 'polypeptide(L)' 'MNMGRKNAGVCAVNGLLYVVRGDDVSCNFSTVEYYNSTTDKWTVVGVQECHLVGVQEARSHAGVTVIYKSL' A
#
# COMPACT_ATOMS: atom_id res chain seq x y z
N MET A 1 -1.33 -0.84 12.24
CA MET A 1 -1.78 -0.44 10.89
C MET A 1 -2.29 0.98 11.01
N ASN A 2 -1.90 1.89 10.11
CA ASN A 2 -2.16 3.32 10.31
C ASN A 2 -3.52 3.79 9.78
N MET A 3 -4.12 3.07 8.82
CA MET A 3 -5.42 3.40 8.22
C MET A 3 -6.21 2.12 7.93
N GLY A 4 -7.53 2.18 8.00
CA GLY A 4 -8.40 1.07 7.58
C GLY A 4 -8.35 0.92 6.07
N ARG A 5 -7.97 -0.26 5.56
CA ARG A 5 -7.86 -0.52 4.12
C ARG A 5 -8.72 -1.70 3.71
N LYS A 6 -9.47 -1.55 2.61
CA LYS A 6 -10.14 -2.65 1.90
C LYS A 6 -9.54 -2.82 0.51
N ASN A 7 -9.63 -4.03 -0.05
CA ASN A 7 -9.15 -4.35 -1.40
C ASN A 7 -7.66 -4.02 -1.63
N ALA A 8 -6.85 -4.10 -0.56
CA ALA A 8 -5.43 -3.83 -0.61
C ALA A 8 -4.64 -5.01 -1.19
N GLY A 9 -3.60 -4.71 -1.97
CA GLY A 9 -2.60 -5.71 -2.35
C GLY A 9 -1.61 -5.92 -1.23
N VAL A 10 -1.25 -7.17 -0.94
CA VAL A 10 -0.30 -7.51 0.13
C VAL A 10 0.82 -8.37 -0.44
N CYS A 11 2.07 -8.06 -0.08
CA CYS A 11 3.22 -8.90 -0.40
C CYS A 11 4.25 -8.88 0.72
N ALA A 12 5.07 -9.93 0.81
CA ALA A 12 6.18 -10.01 1.75
C ALA A 12 7.52 -9.95 0.99
N VAL A 13 8.40 -9.03 1.38
CA VAL A 13 9.75 -8.91 0.82
C VAL A 13 10.73 -8.51 1.92
N ASN A 14 11.91 -9.14 1.94
CA ASN A 14 12.98 -8.88 2.90
C ASN A 14 12.53 -8.92 4.38
N GLY A 15 11.61 -9.81 4.73
CA GLY A 15 11.10 -9.94 6.11
C GLY A 15 10.11 -8.85 6.54
N LEU A 16 9.68 -8.00 5.62
CA LEU A 16 8.67 -6.96 5.86
C LEU A 16 7.40 -7.29 5.08
N LEU A 17 6.25 -7.01 5.70
CA LEU A 17 4.94 -7.20 5.07
C LEU A 17 4.45 -5.87 4.50
N TYR A 18 4.43 -5.73 3.18
CA TYR A 18 3.98 -4.54 2.48
C TYR A 18 2.50 -4.63 2.15
N VAL A 19 1.79 -3.55 2.42
CA VAL A 19 0.39 -3.32 2.05
C VAL A 19 0.39 -2.15 1.07
N VAL A 20 0.03 -2.45 -0.18
CA VAL A 20 0.07 -1.53 -1.31
C VAL A 20 -1.36 -1.16 -1.68
N ARG A 21 -1.69 0.12 -1.50
CA ARG A 21 -2.98 0.72 -1.85
C ARG A 21 -4.16 0.04 -1.11
N GLY A 22 -5.33 0.65 -1.18
CA GLY A 22 -6.59 0.15 -0.65
C GLY A 22 -7.61 1.29 -0.71
N ASP A 23 -8.88 0.95 -0.79
CA ASP A 23 -9.94 1.94 -0.74
C ASP A 23 -10.22 2.28 0.72
N ASP A 24 -10.21 3.57 1.04
CA ASP A 24 -10.96 4.11 2.17
C ASP A 24 -12.19 4.84 1.61
N VAL A 25 -13.29 4.84 2.35
CA VAL A 25 -14.62 5.29 1.90
C VAL A 25 -14.64 6.77 1.48
N SER A 26 -13.62 7.54 1.83
CA SER A 26 -13.53 8.98 1.60
C SER A 26 -12.45 9.42 0.61
N CYS A 27 -11.40 8.65 0.36
CA CYS A 27 -10.23 9.10 -0.41
C CYS A 27 -9.44 7.93 -1.05
N ASN A 28 -9.04 8.11 -2.31
CA ASN A 28 -8.15 7.18 -3.02
C ASN A 28 -6.70 7.40 -2.57
N PHE A 29 -6.31 6.84 -1.42
CA PHE A 29 -4.95 6.97 -0.93
C PHE A 29 -3.99 6.04 -1.71
N SER A 30 -3.11 6.62 -2.53
CA SER A 30 -1.98 5.91 -3.14
C SER A 30 -0.82 5.67 -2.15
N THR A 31 -1.12 5.27 -0.92
CA THR A 31 -0.11 5.03 0.12
C THR A 31 0.28 3.56 0.17
N VAL A 32 1.58 3.29 0.24
CA VAL A 32 2.13 1.98 0.59
C VAL A 32 2.56 2.07 2.06
N GLU A 33 2.28 1.05 2.85
CA GLU A 33 2.87 0.92 4.19
C GLU A 33 3.42 -0.49 4.37
N TYR A 34 4.45 -0.63 5.20
CA TYR A 34 4.96 -1.94 5.57
C TYR A 34 4.90 -2.16 7.07
N TYR A 35 4.75 -3.42 7.44
CA TYR A 35 4.85 -3.90 8.80
C TYR A 35 6.20 -4.57 9.03
N ASN A 36 6.84 -4.20 10.15
CA ASN A 36 8.03 -4.83 10.67
C ASN A 36 7.67 -5.59 11.96
N SER A 37 7.72 -6.92 11.92
CA SER A 37 7.40 -7.79 13.05
C SER A 37 8.42 -7.73 14.19
N THR A 38 9.66 -7.36 13.91
CA THR A 38 10.71 -7.22 14.93
C THR A 38 10.46 -6.02 15.84
N THR A 39 9.95 -4.93 15.26
CA THR A 39 9.64 -3.69 16.01
C THR A 39 8.17 -3.54 16.36
N ASP A 40 7.33 -4.45 15.87
CA ASP A 40 5.86 -4.39 15.92
C ASP A 40 5.30 -3.03 15.46
N LYS A 41 5.78 -2.54 14.32
CA LYS A 41 5.44 -1.20 13.81
C LYS A 41 5.09 -1.20 12.34
N TRP A 42 4.17 -0.29 12.01
CA TRP A 42 3.76 0.03 10.65
C TRP A 42 4.40 1.33 10.21
N THR A 43 4.99 1.37 9.02
CA THR A 43 5.65 2.56 8.47
C THR A 43 5.16 2.84 7.07
N VAL A 44 4.79 4.09 6.80
CA VAL A 44 4.29 4.54 5.50
C VAL A 44 5.48 4.86 4.57
N VAL A 45 5.40 4.38 3.33
CA VAL A 45 6.37 4.61 2.26
C VAL A 45 5.71 5.49 1.19
N GLY A 46 6.20 6.72 1.06
CA GLY A 46 5.76 7.70 0.06
C GLY A 46 4.98 8.88 0.64
N VAL A 47 5.09 10.03 -0.03
CA VAL A 47 4.43 11.29 0.35
C VAL A 47 3.06 11.38 -0.32
N GLN A 48 2.10 11.88 0.45
CA GLN A 48 0.68 12.01 0.12
C GLN A 48 0.44 13.20 -0.82
N GLU A 49 -0.21 12.98 -1.97
CA GLU A 49 -1.02 14.01 -2.63
C GLU A 49 -2.46 13.53 -2.68
N CYS A 50 -3.32 14.08 -1.81
CA CYS A 50 -4.76 13.95 -1.96
C CYS A 50 -5.21 14.88 -3.10
N HIS A 51 -5.04 14.44 -4.34
CA HIS A 51 -5.57 15.18 -5.48
C HIS A 51 -7.06 14.84 -5.62
N LEU A 52 -7.94 15.75 -5.19
CA LEU A 52 -9.37 15.71 -5.48
C LEU A 52 -9.59 15.95 -6.98
N VAL A 53 -9.25 15.00 -7.84
CA VAL A 53 -9.57 15.11 -9.27
C VAL A 53 -10.01 13.75 -9.78
N GLY A 54 -11.21 13.74 -10.34
CA GLY A 54 -11.92 12.60 -10.89
C GLY A 54 -11.28 11.93 -12.11
N VAL A 55 -9.96 11.77 -12.18
CA VAL A 55 -9.29 10.85 -13.12
C VAL A 55 -7.97 10.37 -12.50
N GLN A 56 -8.02 9.61 -11.42
CA GLN A 56 -7.02 8.56 -11.20
C GLN A 56 -7.80 7.27 -11.12
N GLU A 57 -7.50 6.31 -12.00
CA GLU A 57 -7.97 4.94 -11.84
C GLU A 57 -7.55 4.47 -10.45
N ALA A 58 -8.50 4.49 -9.52
CA ALA A 58 -8.39 3.84 -8.24
C ALA A 58 -8.22 2.35 -8.56
N ARG A 59 -6.97 1.91 -8.72
CA ARG A 59 -6.60 0.50 -8.83
C ARG A 59 -6.85 -0.19 -7.50
N SER A 60 -8.10 -0.29 -7.10
CA SER A 60 -8.57 -1.30 -6.17
C SER A 60 -8.56 -2.65 -6.88
N HIS A 61 -8.44 -3.74 -6.13
CA HIS A 61 -8.33 -5.10 -6.68
C HIS A 61 -7.06 -5.40 -7.49
N ALA A 62 -6.04 -4.54 -7.42
CA ALA A 62 -4.75 -4.82 -8.03
C ALA A 62 -4.02 -5.92 -7.25
N GLY A 63 -3.76 -7.05 -7.90
CA GLY A 63 -2.87 -8.08 -7.38
C GLY A 63 -1.43 -7.55 -7.30
N VAL A 64 -0.73 -7.87 -6.21
CA VAL A 64 0.67 -7.48 -6.00
C VAL A 64 1.50 -8.74 -5.90
N THR A 65 2.63 -8.77 -6.58
CA THR A 65 3.61 -9.85 -6.51
C THR A 65 5.03 -9.29 -6.47
N VAL A 66 5.95 -10.07 -5.92
CA VAL A 66 7.38 -9.73 -5.87
C VAL A 66 8.07 -10.50 -6.99
N ILE A 67 8.81 -9.79 -7.82
CA ILE A 67 9.61 -10.40 -8.90
C ILE A 67 11.10 -10.22 -8.61
N TYR A 68 11.90 -11.19 -9.04
CA TYR A 68 13.36 -11.08 -9.00
C TYR A 68 13.83 -10.13 -10.11
N LYS A 69 14.67 -9.16 -9.76
CA LYS A 69 15.34 -8.30 -10.74
C LYS A 69 16.63 -9.00 -11.17
N SER A 70 16.68 -9.45 -12.43
CA SER A 70 17.94 -9.91 -13.03
C SER A 70 18.88 -8.70 -13.18
N LEU A 71 20.16 -8.89 -12.86
CA LEU A 71 21.21 -7.86 -12.89
C LEU A 71 21.52 -7.44 -14.33
#